data_AF-A0A7X0A522-F1
#
_entry.id   AF-A0A7X0A522-F1
#
_cell.length_a   1.000
_cell.length_b   1.000
_cell.length_c   1.000
_cell.angle_alpha   90.00
_cell.angle_beta   90.00
_cell.angle_gamma   90.00
#
_symmetry.space_group_name_H-M   'P 1'
#
loop_
_entity.id
_entity.type
_entity.pdbx_description
1 polymer ?
#
loop_
_entity_poly.entity_id
_entity_poly.type
_entity_poly.pdbx_seq_one_letter_code
_entity_poly.pdbx_strand_id
1 'polypeptide(L)' 'MRTSQIRKQLHDYIETAENDKLKAIYTLLQSEISDGYELTKAQREELDKRFKDHQNGVGRSFTWDETLAMAKQALVKY' A
#
# COMPACT_ATOMS: atom_id res chain seq x y z
N MET A 1 -37.46 -2.71 0.81
CA MET A 1 -36.81 -3.80 0.05
C MET A 1 -35.97 -4.62 1.03
N ARG A 2 -36.00 -5.95 0.99
CA ARG A 2 -35.16 -6.74 1.93
C ARG A 2 -33.70 -6.64 1.48
N THR A 3 -32.76 -6.44 2.40
CA THR A 3 -31.32 -6.30 2.09
C THR A 3 -30.77 -7.47 1.26
N SER A 4 -31.31 -8.67 1.44
CA SER A 4 -30.99 -9.85 0.63
C SER A 4 -31.36 -9.71 -0.85
N GLN A 5 -32.47 -9.03 -1.15
CA GLN A 5 -32.88 -8.76 -2.54
C GLN A 5 -31.94 -7.74 -3.18
N ILE A 6 -31.55 -6.70 -2.45
CA ILE A 6 -30.59 -5.68 -2.92
C ILE A 6 -29.25 -6.34 -3.29
N ARG A 7 -28.73 -7.19 -2.39
CA ARG A 7 -27.48 -7.92 -2.61
C ARG A 7 -27.52 -8.79 -3.86
N LYS A 8 -28.61 -9.55 -4.04
CA LYS A 8 -28.77 -10.40 -5.23
C LYS A 8 -28.78 -9.57 -6.51
N GLN A 9 -29.55 -8.47 -6.54
CA GLN A 9 -29.63 -7.60 -7.72
C GLN A 9 -28.28 -6.95 -8.07
N LEU A 10 -27.51 -6.53 -7.07
CA LEU A 10 -26.17 -5.98 -7.30
C LEU A 10 -25.20 -7.04 -7.85
N HIS A 11 -25.23 -8.25 -7.32
CA HIS A 11 -24.44 -9.37 -7.86
C HIS A 11 -24.81 -9.63 -9.32
N ASP A 12 -26.09 -9.86 -9.61
CA ASP A 12 -26.56 -10.16 -10.98
C ASP A 12 -26.19 -9.05 -11.98
N TYR A 13 -26.21 -7.79 -11.53
CA TYR A 13 -25.79 -6.65 -12.36
C TYR A 13 -24.28 -6.64 -12.63
N ILE A 14 -23.44 -6.86 -11.61
CA ILE A 14 -21.98 -6.82 -11.75
C ILE A 14 -21.48 -7.88 -12.74
N GLU A 15 -22.13 -9.05 -12.80
CA GLU A 15 -21.77 -10.14 -13.73
C GLU A 15 -21.87 -9.75 -15.22
N THR A 16 -22.68 -8.74 -15.56
CA THR A 16 -22.97 -8.37 -16.96
C THR A 16 -22.72 -6.90 -17.28
N ALA A 17 -22.30 -6.10 -16.31
CA ALA A 17 -22.11 -4.66 -16.47
C ALA A 17 -20.91 -4.35 -17.38
N GLU A 18 -21.07 -3.30 -18.19
CA GLU A 18 -19.99 -2.77 -19.02
C GLU A 18 -18.83 -2.24 -18.16
N ASN A 19 -17.60 -2.38 -18.67
CA ASN A 19 -16.37 -2.01 -17.96
C ASN A 19 -16.37 -0.59 -17.38
N ASP A 20 -16.92 0.39 -18.11
CA ASP A 20 -16.94 1.77 -17.64
C ASP A 20 -17.88 1.97 -16.45
N LYS A 21 -18.99 1.22 -16.40
CA LYS A 21 -19.90 1.20 -15.25
C LYS A 21 -19.27 0.52 -14.05
N LEU A 22 -18.54 -0.58 -14.27
CA LEU A 22 -17.77 -1.26 -13.22
C LEU A 22 -16.69 -0.34 -12.64
N LYS A 23 -15.95 0.40 -13.48
CA LYS A 23 -14.97 1.39 -13.02
C LYS A 23 -15.59 2.49 -12.16
N ALA A 24 -16.75 3.01 -12.57
CA ALA A 24 -17.46 4.03 -11.80
C ALA A 24 -17.87 3.51 -10.41
N ILE A 25 -18.46 2.30 -10.36
CA ILE A 25 -18.84 1.64 -9.11
C ILE A 25 -17.62 1.37 -8.24
N TYR A 26 -16.53 0.84 -8.82
CA TYR A 26 -15.28 0.59 -8.12
C TYR A 26 -14.73 1.89 -7.53
N THR A 27 -14.66 2.97 -8.31
CA THR A 27 -14.17 4.28 -7.83
C THR A 27 -14.94 4.79 -6.61
N LEU A 28 -16.27 4.59 -6.59
CA LEU A 28 -17.11 5.00 -5.47
C LEU A 28 -16.89 4.15 -4.21
N LEU A 29 -16.60 2.86 -4.37
CA LEU A 29 -16.55 1.90 -3.28
C LEU A 29 -15.13 1.41 -2.96
N GLN A 30 -14.12 1.92 -3.66
CA GLN A 30 -12.75 1.41 -3.60
C GLN A 30 -12.21 1.41 -2.17
N SER A 31 -12.46 2.47 -1.41
CA SER A 31 -12.03 2.57 -0.01
C SER A 31 -12.70 1.57 0.94
N GLU A 32 -13.86 1.03 0.56
CA GLU A 32 -14.60 0.03 1.34
C GLU A 32 -14.32 -1.41 0.87
N ILE A 33 -13.92 -1.60 -0.39
CA ILE A 33 -13.67 -2.90 -1.01
C ILE A 33 -12.18 -3.28 -0.92
N SER A 34 -11.27 -2.31 -0.95
CA SER A 34 -9.85 -2.60 -0.86
C SER A 34 -9.44 -2.73 0.60
N ASP A 35 -9.00 -3.93 1.00
CA ASP A 35 -8.21 -4.18 2.21
C ASP A 35 -6.79 -3.57 2.13
N GLY A 36 -6.55 -2.69 1.16
CA GLY A 36 -5.27 -2.01 0.96
C GLY A 36 -4.96 -1.09 2.11
N TYR A 37 -3.75 -1.21 2.64
CA TYR A 37 -3.21 -0.24 3.58
C TYR A 37 -2.94 1.08 2.84
N GLU A 38 -3.78 2.09 3.06
CA GLU A 38 -3.49 3.45 2.61
C GLU A 38 -2.41 4.06 3.49
N LEU A 39 -1.30 4.45 2.85
CA LEU A 39 -0.23 5.18 3.53
C LEU A 39 -0.78 6.51 4.01
N THR A 40 -0.57 6.82 5.29
CA THR A 40 -0.77 8.18 5.79
C THR A 40 0.12 9.15 5.01
N LYS A 41 -0.28 10.43 4.97
CA LYS A 41 0.50 11.48 4.31
C LYS A 41 1.97 11.49 4.76
N ALA A 42 2.21 11.38 6.06
CA ALA A 42 3.57 11.35 6.62
C ALA A 42 4.38 10.14 6.16
N GLN A 43 3.77 8.96 6.05
CA GLN A 43 4.45 7.77 5.54
C GLN A 43 4.81 7.90 4.06
N ARG A 44 3.91 8.48 3.26
CA ARG A 44 4.17 8.74 1.85
C ARG A 44 5.29 9.76 1.67
N GLU A 45 5.28 10.85 2.42
CA GLU A 45 6.34 11.86 2.42
C GLU A 45 7.71 11.28 2.81
N GLU A 46 7.76 10.40 3.81
CA GLU A 46 9.00 9.72 4.21
C GLU A 46 9.53 8.79 3.10
N LEU A 47 8.66 8.05 2.42
CA LEU A 47 9.07 7.21 1.29
C LEU A 47 9.58 8.05 0.12
N ASP A 48 8.90 9.15 -0.22
CA ASP A 48 9.32 10.07 -1.28
C ASP A 48 10.68 10.71 -0.94
N LYS A 49 10.90 11.07 0.33
CA LYS A 49 12.19 11.56 0.82
C LYS A 49 13.28 10.50 0.66
N ARG A 50 13.07 9.27 1.15
CA ARG A 50 14.05 8.17 1.04
C ARG A 50 14.39 7.85 -0.40
N PHE A 51 13.40 7.88 -1.28
CA PHE A 51 13.59 7.65 -2.70
C PHE A 51 14.51 8.71 -3.32
N LYS A 52 14.24 10.00 -3.05
CA LYS A 52 15.11 11.10 -3.49
C LYS A 52 16.52 10.99 -2.92
N ASP A 53 16.65 10.70 -1.63
CA ASP A 53 17.95 10.54 -0.97
C ASP A 53 18.76 9.40 -1.61
N HIS A 54 18.11 8.29 -1.98
CA HIS A 54 18.75 7.19 -2.70
C HIS A 54 19.21 7.60 -4.10
N GLN A 55 18.33 8.24 -4.88
CA GLN A 55 18.69 8.70 -6.23
C GLN A 55 19.84 9.70 -6.23
N ASN A 56 19.91 10.54 -5.20
CA ASN A 56 20.95 11.54 -5.04
C ASN A 56 22.22 11.01 -4.35
N GLY A 57 22.28 9.71 -4.01
CA GLY A 57 23.44 9.10 -3.35
C GLY A 57 23.71 9.61 -1.93
N VAL A 58 22.71 10.18 -1.27
CA VAL A 58 22.80 10.68 0.12
C VAL A 58 22.89 9.51 1.10
N GLY A 59 22.20 8.41 0.79
CA GLY A 59 22.21 7.20 1.61
C GLY A 59 23.52 6.42 1.49
N ARG A 60 23.99 5.85 2.61
CA ARG A 60 25.05 4.84 2.61
C ARG A 60 24.44 3.45 2.51
N SER A 61 24.90 2.67 1.54
CA SER A 61 24.65 1.24 1.48
C SER A 61 25.80 0.50 2.13
N PHE A 62 25.48 -0.61 2.79
CA PHE A 62 26.46 -1.48 3.45
C PHE A 62 26.29 -2.88 2.91
N THR A 63 27.41 -3.58 2.77
CA THR A 63 27.43 -5.02 2.55
C THR A 63 26.87 -5.76 3.78
N TRP A 64 26.57 -7.04 3.60
CA TRP A 64 26.09 -7.87 4.69
C TRP A 64 27.13 -8.04 5.81
N ASP A 65 28.41 -8.17 5.43
CA ASP A 65 29.52 -8.29 6.39
C ASP A 65 29.68 -7.03 7.24
N GLU A 66 29.60 -5.84 6.62
CA GLU A 66 29.62 -4.56 7.33
C GLU A 66 28.42 -4.42 8.27
N THR A 67 27.24 -4.80 7.81
CA THR A 67 26.01 -4.78 8.62
C THR A 67 26.13 -5.69 9.84
N LEU A 68 26.64 -6.91 9.65
CA LEU A 68 26.86 -7.88 10.73
C LEU A 68 27.92 -7.39 11.73
N ALA A 69 29.01 -6.78 11.24
CA ALA A 69 30.05 -6.22 12.09
C ALA A 69 29.50 -5.06 12.97
N MET A 70 28.73 -4.15 12.38
CA MET A 70 28.07 -3.06 13.10
C MET A 70 27.11 -3.58 14.17
N ALA A 71 26.28 -4.57 13.84
CA ALA A 71 25.34 -5.18 14.79
C ALA A 71 26.06 -5.83 15.98
N LYS A 72 27.15 -6.56 15.72
CA LYS A 72 27.98 -7.17 16.78
C LYS A 72 28.61 -6.12 17.69
N GLN A 73 29.14 -5.03 17.13
CA GLN A 73 29.72 -3.94 17.92
C GLN A 73 28.69 -3.23 18.80
N ALA A 74 27.45 -3.06 18.32
CA ALA A 74 26.38 -2.46 19.11
C ALA A 74 26.01 -3.30 20.34
N LEU A 75 26.07 -4.63 20.23
CA LEU A 75 25.77 -5.56 21.33
C LEU A 75 26.84 -5.62 22.42
N VAL A 76 28.11 -5.28 22.10
CA VAL A 76 29.24 -5.29 23.06
C VAL A 76 29.31 -3.98 23.87
N LYS A 77 28.60 -2.93 23.45
CA LYS A 77 28.56 -1.63 24.14
C LYS A 77 27.52 -1.53 25.26
N TYR A 78 26.82 -2.63 25.55
CA TYR A 78 25.90 -2.80 26.67
C TYR A 78 26.38 -3.95 27.56
#